data_AF-A0A3B0TA97-F1
#
_entry.id   AF-A0A3B0TA97-F1
#
_cell.length_a   1.000
_cell.length_b   1.000
_cell.length_c   1.000
_cell.angle_alpha   90.00
_cell.angle_beta   90.00
_cell.angle_gamma   90.00
#
_symmetry.space_group_name_H-M   'P 1'
#
loop_
_entity.id
_entity.type
_entity.pdbx_description
1 polymer ?
#
loop_
_entity_poly.entity_id
_entity_poly.type
_entity_poly.pdbx_seq_one_letter_code
_entity_poly.pdbx_strand_id
1 'polypeptide(L)' 'MKKNIIIQKFGGSSVANIDRIKIVAKRVIESKKRNNQLVVVVSALG' A
#
# COMPACT_ATOMS: atom_id res chain seq x y z
N MET A 1 -5.65 22.66 7.06
CA MET A 1 -4.48 21.77 6.84
C MET A 1 -4.64 21.05 5.51
N LYS A 2 -3.63 21.12 4.63
CA LYS A 2 -3.68 20.51 3.29
C LYS A 2 -3.58 18.98 3.43
N LYS A 3 -4.51 18.21 2.86
CA LYS A 3 -4.42 16.74 2.79
C LYS A 3 -3.32 16.38 1.77
N ASN A 4 -2.33 15.60 2.19
CA ASN A 4 -1.30 15.11 1.28
C ASN A 4 -1.81 13.88 0.52
N ILE A 5 -1.62 13.88 -0.80
CA ILE A 5 -1.85 12.72 -1.65
C ILE A 5 -0.54 11.93 -1.73
N ILE A 6 -0.58 10.68 -1.28
CA ILE A 6 0.56 9.76 -1.28
C ILE A 6 0.26 8.60 -2.23
N ILE A 7 1.24 8.27 -3.06
CA ILE A 7 1.19 7.10 -3.94
C ILE A 7 2.12 6.04 -3.37
N GLN A 8 1.61 4.83 -3.15
CA GLN A 8 2.40 3.68 -2.73
C GLN A 8 2.38 2.62 -3.82
N LYS A 9 3.57 2.27 -4.32
CA LYS A 9 3.74 1.19 -5.30
C LYS A 9 4.32 -0.05 -4.63
N PHE A 10 3.72 -1.20 -4.90
CA PHE A 10 4.22 -2.51 -4.47
C PHE A 10 4.51 -3.35 -5.72
N GLY A 11 5.73 -3.88 -5.83
CA GLY A 11 6.11 -4.79 -6.93
C GLY A 11 5.61 -6.21 -6.70
N GLY A 12 5.76 -7.09 -7.70
CA GLY A 12 5.32 -8.49 -7.63
C GLY A 12 5.81 -9.21 -6.38
N SER A 13 7.09 -9.03 -6.03
CA SER A 13 7.68 -9.68 -4.85
C SER A 13 7.07 -9.23 -3.52
N SER A 14 6.48 -8.03 -3.50
CA SER A 14 5.77 -7.50 -2.33
C SER A 14 4.37 -8.07 -2.19
N VAL A 15 3.84 -8.72 -3.24
CA VAL A 15 2.52 -9.35 -3.29
C VAL A 15 2.60 -10.83 -3.66
N ALA A 16 3.78 -11.46 -3.64
CA ALA A 16 4.02 -12.81 -4.18
C ALA A 16 3.17 -13.93 -3.54
N ASN A 17 2.63 -13.72 -2.34
CA ASN A 17 1.74 -14.67 -1.68
C ASN A 17 0.78 -13.95 -0.72
N ILE A 18 -0.17 -14.71 -0.16
CA ILE A 18 -1.23 -14.20 0.71
C ILE A 18 -0.66 -13.46 1.93
N ASP A 19 0.40 -13.97 2.55
CA ASP A 19 0.98 -13.35 3.75
C ASP A 19 1.66 -12.02 3.42
N ARG A 20 2.34 -11.95 2.27
CA ARG A 20 2.91 -10.70 1.74
C ARG A 20 1.82 -9.66 1.46
N ILE A 21 0.69 -10.07 0.87
CA ILE A 21 -0.46 -9.20 0.63
C ILE A 21 -1.03 -8.66 1.95
N LYS A 22 -1.17 -9.51 2.99
CA LYS A 22 -1.61 -9.06 4.32
C LYS A 22 -0.66 -8.04 4.94
N ILE A 23 0.65 -8.22 4.77
CA ILE A 23 1.66 -7.25 5.22
C ILE A 23 1.52 -5.92 4.47
N VAL A 24 1.32 -5.94 3.15
CA VAL A 24 1.06 -4.74 2.34
C VAL A 24 -0.21 -4.03 2.82
N ALA A 25 -1.30 -4.76 3.06
CA ALA A 25 -2.55 -4.20 3.56
C ALA A 25 -2.37 -3.48 4.91
N LYS A 26 -1.60 -4.09 5.84
CA LYS A 26 -1.28 -3.46 7.13
C LYS A 26 -0.55 -2.12 6.94
N ARG A 27 0.45 -2.06 6.05
CA ARG A 27 1.21 -0.83 5.74
C ARG A 27 0.34 0.26 5.11
N VAL A 28 -0.60 -0.11 4.24
CA VAL A 28 -1.56 0.84 3.64
C VAL A 28 -2.48 1.43 4.70
N ILE A 29 -3.01 0.60 5.61
CA ILE A 29 -3.89 1.06 6.70
C ILE A 29 -3.15 1.99 7.65
N GLU A 30 -1.93 1.66 8.05
CA GLU A 30 -1.08 2.52 8.88
C GLU A 30 -0.84 3.87 8.21
N SER A 31 -0.63 3.87 6.89
CA SER A 31 -0.45 5.11 6.12
C SER A 31 -1.72 5.95 6.00
N LYS A 32 -2.89 5.29 5.89
CA LYS A 32 -4.20 5.95 5.83
C LYS A 32 -4.57 6.61 7.16
N LYS A 33 -4.24 5.96 8.28
CA LYS A 33 -4.45 6.49 9.64
C LYS A 33 -3.71 7.80 9.90
N ARG A 34 -2.61 8.07 9.19
CA ARG A 34 -1.88 9.36 9.23
C ARG A 34 -2.57 10.50 8.47
N ASN A 35 -3.89 10.41 8.24
CA ASN A 35 -4.72 11.39 7.55
C ASN A 35 -4.27 11.74 6.10
N ASN A 36 -3.63 10.77 5.42
CA ASN A 36 -3.24 10.93 4.02
C ASN A 36 -4.38 10.50 3.07
N GLN A 37 -4.44 11.11 1.88
CA GLN A 37 -5.13 10.52 0.74
C GLN A 37 -4.17 9.54 0.06
N LEU A 38 -4.62 8.33 -0.21
CA LEU A 38 -3.76 7.25 -0.69
C LEU A 38 -4.24 6.73 -2.03
N VAL A 39 -3.28 6.55 -2.93
CA VAL A 39 -3.41 5.74 -4.14
C VAL A 39 -2.43 4.60 -4.02
N VAL A 40 -2.89 3.36 -4.23
CA VAL A 40 -2.06 2.17 -4.14
C VAL A 40 -2.01 1.49 -5.50
N VAL A 41 -0.81 1.25 -6.01
CA VAL A 41 -0.58 0.57 -7.29
C VAL A 41 0.17 -0.72 -7.02
N VAL A 42 -0.34 -1.82 -7.56
CA VAL A 42 0.28 -3.15 -7.42
C VAL A 42 0.57 -3.73 -8.79
N SER A 43 1.71 -4.43 -8.89
CA SER A 43 1.97 -5.33 -10.02
C SER A 43 1.21 -6.65 -9.84
N ALA A 44 1.16 -7.49 -10.88
CA ALA A 44 0.72 -8.88 -10.76
C ALA A 44 1.59 -9.64 -9.74
N LEU A 45 1.05 -10.76 -9.21
CA LEU A 45 1.74 -11.63 -8.27
C LEU A 45 3.02 -12.20 -8.92
N GLY A 46 4.15 -12.18 -8.20
CA GLY A 46 5.44 -12.70 -8.68
C GLY A 46 6.50 -12.74 -7.61
#